data_AF-A0A8I0G739-F1
#
_entry.id   AF-A0A8I0G739-F1
#
_cell.length_a   1.000
_cell.length_b   1.000
_cell.length_c   1.000
_cell.angle_alpha   90.00
_cell.angle_beta   90.00
_cell.angle_gamma   90.00
#
_symmetry.space_group_name_H-M   'P 1'
#
loop_
_entity.id
_entity.type
_entity.pdbx_description
1 polymer ?
#
loop_
_entity_poly.entity_id
_entity_poly.type
_entity_poly.pdbx_seq_one_letter_code
_entity_poly.pdbx_strand_id
1 'polypeptide(L)'
;MHTRNVNVNTAAQESSRKMGENTVKAVTLPDNLPPMPGLALRIKWGMARVMLAIDKAKAECEMGDAQIEAQFEGYHDFRAGETAPPHMITDVPELVSAWEEGWRTAADFAETAACPECQNDSGDPCSIHS
;
A
#
# COMPACT_ATOMS: atom_id res chain seq x y z
N MET A 1 -60.42 22.03 -22.68
CA MET A 1 -59.17 21.54 -22.06
C MET A 1 -59.53 20.98 -20.69
N HIS A 2 -59.34 19.67 -20.47
CA HIS A 2 -59.67 18.98 -19.22
C HIS A 2 -58.35 18.54 -18.57
N THR A 3 -57.90 19.25 -17.54
CA THR A 3 -56.77 18.84 -16.71
C THR A 3 -57.24 17.77 -15.73
N ARG A 4 -56.84 16.52 -15.98
CA ARG A 4 -56.97 15.43 -14.99
C ARG A 4 -56.03 15.74 -13.82
N ASN A 5 -56.60 15.97 -12.64
CA ASN A 5 -55.84 16.00 -11.39
C ASN A 5 -55.26 14.61 -11.13
N VAL A 6 -53.94 14.48 -11.27
CA VAL A 6 -53.23 13.28 -10.83
C VAL A 6 -53.01 13.42 -9.33
N ASN A 7 -53.64 12.54 -8.55
CA ASN A 7 -53.43 12.47 -7.11
C ASN A 7 -52.01 11.96 -6.87
N VAL A 8 -51.13 12.85 -6.38
CA VAL A 8 -49.70 12.61 -6.15
C VAL A 8 -49.46 11.39 -5.24
N ASN A 9 -50.43 11.06 -4.38
CA ASN A 9 -50.34 9.92 -3.47
C ASN A 9 -50.42 8.56 -4.18
N THR A 10 -51.03 8.47 -5.36
CA THR A 10 -51.15 7.21 -6.11
C THR A 10 -49.87 6.90 -6.89
N ALA A 11 -49.18 7.93 -7.40
CA ALA A 11 -47.91 7.76 -8.12
C ALA A 11 -46.76 7.29 -7.21
N ALA A 12 -46.75 7.72 -5.95
CA ALA A 12 -45.73 7.30 -4.98
C ALA A 12 -45.87 5.82 -4.58
N GLN A 13 -47.09 5.28 -4.50
CA GLN A 13 -47.31 3.88 -4.13
C GLN A 13 -46.93 2.89 -5.24
N GLU A 14 -47.07 3.25 -6.51
CA GLU A 14 -46.67 2.39 -7.64
C GLU A 14 -45.15 2.35 -7.85
N SER A 15 -44.42 3.40 -7.49
CA SER A 15 -42.95 3.41 -7.54
C SER A 15 -42.32 2.49 -6.49
N SER A 16 -42.90 2.43 -5.29
CA SER A 16 -42.39 1.56 -4.21
C SER A 16 -42.63 0.07 -4.48
N ARG A 17 -43.64 -0.29 -5.28
CA ARG A 17 -43.97 -1.70 -5.57
C ARG A 17 -43.11 -2.32 -6.68
N LYS A 18 -42.34 -1.53 -7.43
CA LYS A 18 -41.44 -2.00 -8.52
C LYS A 18 -39.99 -2.17 -8.12
N MET A 19 -39.58 -1.69 -6.95
CA MET A 19 -38.29 -2.02 -6.35
C MET A 19 -38.44 -3.36 -5.64
N GLY A 20 -38.44 -4.45 -6.41
CA GLY A 20 -38.27 -5.78 -5.86
C GLY A 20 -37.08 -5.77 -4.91
N GLU A 21 -37.23 -6.44 -3.77
CA GLU A 21 -36.16 -6.66 -2.79
C GLU A 21 -34.90 -7.13 -3.52
N ASN A 22 -34.02 -6.19 -3.84
CA ASN A 22 -32.66 -6.54 -4.19
C ASN A 22 -31.99 -6.83 -2.85
N THR A 23 -32.18 -8.06 -2.37
CA THR A 23 -31.48 -8.60 -1.22
C THR A 23 -30.02 -8.81 -1.64
N VAL A 24 -29.32 -7.70 -1.88
CA VAL A 24 -27.87 -7.70 -1.83
C VAL A 24 -27.58 -8.06 -0.39
N LYS A 25 -27.22 -9.33 -0.15
CA LYS A 25 -26.64 -9.72 1.12
C LYS A 25 -25.42 -8.83 1.29
N ALA A 26 -25.57 -7.77 2.09
CA ALA A 26 -24.45 -6.95 2.50
C ALA A 26 -23.48 -7.93 3.14
N VAL A 27 -22.37 -8.18 2.45
CA VAL A 27 -21.25 -8.91 3.04
C VAL A 27 -20.81 -8.02 4.18
N THR A 28 -21.15 -8.41 5.41
CA THR A 28 -20.62 -7.78 6.61
C THR A 28 -19.12 -8.05 6.59
N LEU A 29 -18.35 -7.09 6.09
CA LEU A 29 -16.90 -7.14 6.25
C LEU A 29 -16.63 -7.07 7.75
N PRO A 30 -15.75 -7.93 8.29
CA PRO A 30 -15.39 -7.88 9.69
C PRO A 30 -14.88 -6.48 10.04
N ASP A 31 -15.25 -5.97 11.20
CA ASP A 31 -14.86 -4.63 11.68
C ASP A 31 -13.33 -4.43 11.74
N ASN A 32 -12.57 -5.53 11.74
CA ASN A 32 -11.12 -5.56 11.65
C ASN A 32 -10.70 -6.49 10.50
N LEU A 33 -10.67 -5.97 9.28
CA LEU A 33 -9.90 -6.60 8.22
C LEU A 33 -8.42 -6.55 8.61
N PRO A 34 -7.64 -7.60 8.32
CA PRO A 34 -6.19 -7.51 8.44
C PRO A 34 -5.70 -6.30 7.61
N PRO A 35 -4.72 -5.54 8.10
CA PRO A 35 -4.15 -4.44 7.33
C PRO A 35 -3.79 -4.93 5.93
N MET A 36 -4.27 -4.25 4.89
CA MET A 36 -3.86 -4.59 3.52
C MET A 36 -2.39 -4.19 3.36
N PRO A 37 -1.46 -5.13 3.13
CA PRO A 37 -0.03 -4.80 3.06
C PRO A 37 0.23 -3.75 1.97
N GLY A 38 1.06 -2.76 2.30
CA GLY A 38 1.38 -1.64 1.41
C GLY A 38 0.28 -0.59 1.22
N LEU A 39 -0.90 -0.71 1.87
CA LEU A 39 -1.97 0.30 1.75
C LEU A 39 -1.54 1.66 2.30
N ALA A 40 -0.88 1.70 3.46
CA ALA A 40 -0.41 2.94 4.06
C ALA A 40 0.58 3.66 3.14
N LEU A 41 1.54 2.90 2.62
CA LEU A 41 2.54 3.37 1.67
C LEU A 41 1.91 3.90 0.36
N ARG A 42 0.90 3.18 -0.16
CA ARG A 42 0.13 3.60 -1.33
C ARG A 42 -0.62 4.92 -1.09
N ILE A 43 -1.24 5.08 0.07
CA ILE A 43 -1.93 6.33 0.44
C ILE A 43 -0.92 7.48 0.50
N LYS A 44 0.22 7.28 1.17
CA LYS A 44 1.27 8.30 1.29
C LYS A 44 1.77 8.75 -0.08
N TRP A 45 2.11 7.82 -0.95
CA TRP A 45 2.54 8.11 -2.32
C TRP A 45 1.47 8.83 -3.14
N GLY A 46 0.21 8.38 -3.04
CA GLY A 46 -0.92 9.04 -3.69
C GLY A 46 -1.09 10.49 -3.25
N MET A 47 -0.98 10.77 -1.94
CA MET A 47 -1.04 12.12 -1.39
C MET A 47 0.12 12.99 -1.88
N ALA A 48 1.34 12.46 -1.91
CA ALA A 48 2.51 13.16 -2.43
C ALA A 48 2.35 13.52 -3.92
N ARG A 49 1.79 12.61 -4.73
CA ARG A 49 1.47 12.88 -6.14
C ARG A 49 0.44 13.99 -6.32
N VAL A 50 -0.60 14.04 -5.48
CA VAL A 50 -1.58 15.13 -5.52
C VAL A 50 -0.94 16.47 -5.12
N MET A 51 -0.01 16.45 -4.16
CA MET A 51 0.72 17.63 -3.71
C MET A 51 1.51 18.31 -4.83
N LEU A 52 1.93 17.59 -5.88
CA LEU A 52 2.61 18.18 -7.04
C LEU A 52 1.83 19.33 -7.70
N ALA A 53 0.50 19.31 -7.61
CA ALA A 53 -0.35 20.37 -8.16
C ALA A 53 -0.39 21.65 -7.29
N ILE A 54 0.13 21.58 -6.07
CA ILE A 54 0.02 22.64 -5.04
C ILE A 54 1.42 23.17 -4.68
N ASP A 55 2.32 22.28 -4.31
CA ASP A 55 3.67 22.59 -3.86
C ASP A 55 4.63 21.48 -4.31
N LYS A 56 5.41 21.76 -5.35
CA LYS A 56 6.34 20.80 -5.93
C LYS A 56 7.45 20.40 -4.97
N ALA A 57 8.04 21.35 -4.25
CA ALA A 57 9.17 21.06 -3.36
C ALA A 57 8.72 20.18 -2.20
N LYS A 58 7.55 20.47 -1.63
CA LYS A 58 6.96 19.60 -0.62
C LYS A 58 6.62 18.22 -1.17
N ALA A 59 6.02 18.15 -2.36
CA ALA A 59 5.69 16.86 -2.98
C ALA A 59 6.91 15.96 -3.18
N GLU A 60 8.03 16.52 -3.65
CA GLU A 60 9.29 15.78 -3.81
C GLU A 60 9.81 15.25 -2.45
N CYS A 61 9.71 16.05 -1.39
CA CYS A 61 10.06 15.63 -0.03
C CYS A 61 9.19 14.44 0.44
N GLU A 62 7.86 14.55 0.30
CA GLU A 62 6.90 13.51 0.73
C GLU A 62 7.02 12.23 -0.11
N MET A 63 7.37 12.35 -1.39
CA MET A 63 7.71 11.20 -2.26
C MET A 63 8.97 10.49 -1.76
N GLY A 64 10.01 11.24 -1.41
CA GLY A 64 11.23 10.69 -0.81
C GLY A 64 10.94 9.98 0.52
N ASP A 65 10.12 10.58 1.38
CA ASP A 65 9.72 9.96 2.65
C ASP A 65 8.91 8.67 2.45
N ALA A 66 8.15 8.55 1.36
CA ALA A 66 7.46 7.30 1.01
C ALA A 66 8.45 6.24 0.49
N GLN A 67 9.47 6.62 -0.28
CA GLN A 67 10.52 5.67 -0.70
C GLN A 67 11.32 5.15 0.49
N ILE A 68 11.66 6.02 1.45
CA ILE A 68 12.36 5.61 2.69
C ILE A 68 11.52 4.61 3.49
N GLU A 69 10.21 4.85 3.62
CA GLU A 69 9.31 3.89 4.28
C GLU A 69 9.23 2.56 3.52
N ALA A 70 9.21 2.59 2.18
CA ALA A 70 9.24 1.38 1.36
C ALA A 70 10.52 0.55 1.59
N GLN A 71 11.68 1.21 1.68
CA GLN A 71 12.94 0.55 2.06
C GLN A 71 12.84 -0.11 3.44
N PHE A 72 12.29 0.60 4.44
CA PHE A 72 12.10 -0.01 5.76
C PHE A 72 11.17 -1.22 5.71
N GLU A 73 10.03 -1.13 5.01
CA GLU A 73 9.13 -2.26 4.81
C GLU A 73 9.87 -3.46 4.19
N GLY A 74 10.64 -3.25 3.12
CA GLY A 74 11.43 -4.32 2.49
C GLY A 74 12.46 -4.96 3.43
N TYR A 75 13.13 -4.15 4.25
CA TYR A 75 14.06 -4.63 5.26
C TYR A 75 13.36 -5.49 6.33
N HIS A 76 12.15 -5.10 6.75
CA HIS A 76 11.34 -5.86 7.69
C HIS A 76 10.80 -7.16 7.08
N ASP A 77 10.34 -7.10 5.83
CA ASP A 77 9.78 -8.22 5.08
C ASP A 77 10.80 -9.34 4.86
N PHE A 78 12.07 -9.00 4.60
CA PHE A 78 13.16 -9.99 4.57
C PHE A 78 13.21 -10.82 5.86
N ARG A 79 13.12 -10.17 7.03
CA ARG A 79 13.14 -10.85 8.33
C ARG A 79 11.89 -11.69 8.57
N ALA A 80 10.78 -11.34 7.94
CA ALA A 80 9.55 -12.12 7.95
C ALA A 80 9.57 -13.29 6.95
N GLY A 81 10.60 -13.38 6.09
CA GLY A 81 10.71 -14.41 5.05
C GLY A 81 9.90 -14.11 3.79
N GLU A 82 9.36 -12.90 3.67
CA GLU A 82 8.65 -12.45 2.48
C GLU A 82 9.67 -12.15 1.36
N THR A 83 9.30 -12.44 0.11
CA THR A 83 10.21 -12.35 -1.05
C THR A 83 9.68 -11.48 -2.18
N ALA A 84 8.48 -10.92 -2.02
CA ALA A 84 7.84 -10.09 -3.02
C ALA A 84 7.30 -8.80 -2.38
N PRO A 85 7.31 -7.67 -3.10
CA PRO A 85 6.72 -6.44 -2.61
C PRO A 85 5.22 -6.57 -2.32
N PRO A 86 4.68 -5.78 -1.37
CA PRO A 86 3.24 -5.73 -1.14
C PRO A 86 2.45 -5.38 -2.41
N HIS A 87 1.36 -6.11 -2.66
CA HIS A 87 0.57 -5.97 -3.90
C HIS A 87 0.17 -4.52 -4.22
N MET A 88 -0.17 -3.73 -3.18
CA MET A 88 -0.65 -2.35 -3.29
C MET A 88 0.38 -1.34 -3.84
N ILE A 89 1.65 -1.73 -3.94
CA ILE A 89 2.72 -0.87 -4.47
C ILE A 89 3.35 -1.42 -5.76
N THR A 90 2.99 -2.63 -6.20
CA THR A 90 3.61 -3.29 -7.36
C THR A 90 3.48 -2.52 -8.68
N ASP A 91 2.51 -1.61 -8.77
CA ASP A 91 2.29 -0.72 -9.92
C ASP A 91 3.04 0.63 -9.80
N VAL A 92 3.84 0.82 -8.75
CA VAL A 92 4.66 2.03 -8.52
C VAL A 92 6.14 1.66 -8.54
N PRO A 93 6.83 1.81 -9.69
CA PRO A 93 8.22 1.41 -9.85
C PRO A 93 9.16 2.00 -8.79
N GLU A 94 8.94 3.24 -8.39
CA GLU A 94 9.75 3.95 -7.40
C GLU A 94 9.67 3.31 -6.01
N LEU A 95 8.48 2.85 -5.61
CA LEU A 95 8.28 2.18 -4.33
C LEU A 95 8.76 0.73 -4.38
N VAL A 96 8.56 0.04 -5.50
CA VAL A 96 9.08 -1.32 -5.71
C VAL A 96 10.61 -1.33 -5.61
N SER A 97 11.28 -0.42 -6.34
CA SER A 97 12.74 -0.31 -6.30
C SER A 97 13.26 -0.02 -4.90
N ALA A 98 12.58 0.87 -4.16
CA ALA A 98 12.94 1.21 -2.79
C ALA A 98 12.74 0.01 -1.84
N TRP A 99 11.62 -0.70 -1.96
CA TRP A 99 11.39 -1.92 -1.19
C TRP A 99 12.45 -2.99 -1.47
N GLU A 100 12.79 -3.23 -2.75
CA GLU A 100 13.81 -4.20 -3.15
C GLU A 100 15.21 -3.83 -2.62
N GLU A 101 15.53 -2.55 -2.57
CA GLU A 101 16.78 -2.04 -1.98
C GLU A 101 16.85 -2.34 -0.47
N GLY A 102 15.78 -2.07 0.26
CA GLY A 102 15.71 -2.37 1.69
C GLY A 102 15.79 -3.86 1.99
N TRP A 103 15.08 -4.68 1.19
CA TRP A 103 15.13 -6.13 1.28
C TRP A 103 16.54 -6.67 1.03
N ARG A 104 17.21 -6.20 -0.04
CA ARG A 104 18.57 -6.62 -0.39
C ARG A 104 19.59 -6.20 0.66
N THR A 105 19.46 -4.99 1.19
CA THR A 105 20.29 -4.51 2.31
C THR A 105 20.17 -5.44 3.53
N ALA A 106 18.95 -5.87 3.87
CA ALA A 106 18.74 -6.82 4.95
C ALA A 106 19.38 -8.19 4.67
N ALA A 107 19.28 -8.67 3.42
CA ALA A 107 19.90 -9.91 2.98
C ALA A 107 21.43 -9.85 3.06
N ASP A 108 22.04 -8.78 2.55
CA ASP A 108 23.49 -8.56 2.56
C ASP A 108 24.03 -8.50 4.00
N PHE A 109 23.31 -7.83 4.91
CA PHE A 109 23.66 -7.82 6.33
C PHE A 109 23.52 -9.19 6.99
N ALA A 110 22.48 -9.95 6.66
CA ALA A 110 22.31 -11.31 7.18
C ALA A 110 23.41 -12.24 6.68
N GLU A 111 23.83 -12.11 5.43
CA GLU A 111 24.95 -12.86 4.85
C GLU A 111 26.28 -12.50 5.55
N THR A 112 26.56 -11.21 5.70
CA THR A 112 27.77 -10.72 6.37
C THR A 112 27.82 -11.14 7.84
N ALA A 113 26.68 -11.15 8.54
CA ALA A 113 26.58 -11.60 9.92
C ALA A 113 26.80 -13.12 10.06
N ALA A 114 26.47 -13.90 9.02
CA ALA A 114 26.69 -15.34 8.99
C ALA A 114 28.11 -15.74 8.55
N CYS A 115 28.90 -14.79 8.02
CA CYS A 115 30.25 -15.04 7.50
C CYS A 115 31.29 -15.09 8.64
N PRO A 116 31.96 -16.23 8.89
CA PRO A 116 32.95 -16.35 9.96
C PRO A 116 34.17 -15.44 9.77
N GLU A 117 34.52 -15.11 8.53
CA GLU A 117 35.61 -14.19 8.23
C GLU A 117 35.22 -12.74 8.56
N CYS A 118 34.00 -12.31 8.24
CA CYS A 118 33.49 -10.99 8.64
C CYS A 118 33.33 -10.85 10.16
N GLN A 119 33.09 -11.95 10.87
CA GLN A 119 32.92 -11.98 12.32
C GLN A 119 34.22 -12.34 13.05
N ASN A 120 35.37 -12.32 12.37
CA ASN A 120 36.65 -12.58 13.02
C ASN A 120 37.11 -11.34 13.83
N ASP A 121 37.81 -11.56 14.95
CA ASP A 121 38.36 -10.46 15.77
C ASP A 121 39.71 -9.94 15.24
N SER A 122 40.11 -10.30 14.02
CA SER A 122 41.44 -9.96 13.48
C SER A 122 41.55 -8.50 13.04
N GLY A 123 40.41 -7.88 12.68
CA GLY A 123 40.36 -6.56 12.07
C GLY A 123 40.80 -6.53 10.60
N ASP A 124 41.15 -7.68 10.02
CA ASP A 124 41.45 -7.82 8.60
C ASP A 124 40.16 -7.80 7.77
N PRO A 125 40.18 -7.19 6.57
CA PRO A 125 39.02 -7.20 5.68
C PRO A 125 38.68 -8.62 5.22
N CYS A 126 37.39 -8.91 5.10
CA CYS A 126 36.90 -10.18 4.59
C CYS A 126 37.28 -10.35 3.11
N SER A 127 37.73 -11.54 2.74
CA SER A 127 38.09 -11.90 1.36
C SER A 127 36.86 -12.12 0.45
N ILE A 128 35.68 -12.31 1.03
CA ILE A 128 34.42 -12.62 0.32
C ILE A 128 33.56 -11.37 0.17
N HIS A 129 33.42 -10.57 1.24
CA HIS A 129 32.54 -9.40 1.31
C HIS A 129 33.37 -8.11 1.35
N SER A 130 33.02 -7.15 0.48
CA SER A 130 33.72 -5.87 0.30
C SER A 130 32.89 -4.67 0.72
#